data_AF-A0A0C9ZFW5-F1
#
_entry.id   AF-A0A0C9ZFW5-F1
#
_cell.length_a   1.000
_cell.length_b   1.000
_cell.length_c   1.000
_cell.angle_alpha   90.00
_cell.angle_beta   90.00
_cell.angle_gamma   90.00
#
_symmetry.space_group_name_H-M   'P 1'
#
loop_
_entity.id
_entity.type
_entity.pdbx_description
1 polymer ?
#
loop_
_entity_poly.entity_id
_entity_poly.type
_entity_poly.pdbx_seq_one_letter_code
_entity_poly.pdbx_strand_id
1 'polypeptide(L)'
;MQLAALSVLTVAAFIPQAFSWGAVGHEVVATVAQMHLHPSVLPKLCAILEDDVSDYDGSCHLATVATWADQARREAKYRWTGPLHYIGATDDYPSTSCAFPGPGGWEGRTHINVLSSIRNVTTVLQDYQSGVAAAYVDGYVQDALKFLIHFLGDMHQPLHLTGRDRGGNGDKVSFDGRVTNLHSLWDSLLIAQRLRTLPMNYTRPLPLPGVEDNLRGTIYDPYIRRLVWEGILGKYEHELSFWLTCPAPEMLRVLPLPKWQRVLLWLFGSKSKDGGLDVDDEFLCPYHWARPIHSLNCEIVWPAELDQPPYNRISYTGVDRSGHLDEDTFFVDMDDPKSTARRKNSYLELDTPQYAGRIRDEWIVEKLLAQGGIRLAAVLNWLFADFTDGNSGHLVIREL
;
A
#
# COMPACT_ATOMS: atom_id res chain seq x y z
N MET A 1 -30.63 -54.36 -7.69
CA MET A 1 -30.58 -52.92 -8.03
C MET A 1 -30.63 -52.13 -6.72
N GLN A 2 -29.49 -51.69 -6.21
CA GLN A 2 -29.41 -50.66 -5.18
C GLN A 2 -28.28 -49.72 -5.63
N LEU A 3 -28.65 -48.54 -6.09
CA LEU A 3 -27.72 -47.46 -6.45
C LEU A 3 -27.58 -46.57 -5.21
N ALA A 4 -26.39 -46.56 -4.61
CA ALA A 4 -26.03 -45.62 -3.56
C ALA A 4 -25.71 -44.25 -4.21
N ALA A 5 -26.42 -43.21 -3.79
CA ALA A 5 -26.14 -41.84 -4.18
C ALA A 5 -24.94 -41.31 -3.38
N LEU A 6 -23.86 -40.93 -4.07
CA LEU A 6 -22.78 -40.15 -3.48
C LEU A 6 -23.16 -38.67 -3.53
N SER A 7 -23.37 -38.08 -2.36
CA SER A 7 -23.44 -36.63 -2.16
C SER A 7 -22.02 -36.06 -2.17
N VAL A 8 -21.68 -35.26 -3.19
CA VAL A 8 -20.42 -34.51 -3.24
C VAL A 8 -20.59 -33.23 -2.42
N LEU A 9 -19.96 -33.16 -1.26
CA LEU A 9 -19.77 -31.92 -0.51
C LEU A 9 -18.67 -31.11 -1.19
N THR A 10 -19.04 -30.03 -1.87
CA THR A 10 -18.10 -29.00 -2.34
C THR A 10 -17.65 -28.16 -1.15
N VAL A 11 -16.48 -28.48 -0.59
CA VAL A 11 -15.75 -27.58 0.32
C VAL A 11 -15.09 -26.51 -0.55
N ALA A 12 -15.62 -25.28 -0.51
CA ALA A 12 -14.97 -24.13 -1.13
C ALA A 12 -13.67 -23.83 -0.37
N ALA A 13 -12.53 -24.19 -0.96
CA ALA A 13 -11.22 -23.80 -0.44
C ALA A 13 -11.01 -22.31 -0.71
N PHE A 14 -11.05 -21.49 0.34
CA PHE A 14 -10.59 -20.10 0.26
C PHE A 14 -9.08 -20.10 0.10
N ILE A 15 -8.62 -19.91 -1.14
CA ILE A 15 -7.20 -19.66 -1.44
C ILE A 15 -6.85 -18.28 -0.86
N PRO A 16 -5.86 -18.14 0.03
CA PRO A 16 -5.38 -16.82 0.46
C PRO A 16 -4.73 -16.15 -0.74
N GLN A 17 -5.36 -15.12 -1.24
CA GLN A 17 -4.88 -14.34 -2.38
C GLN A 17 -3.81 -13.36 -1.90
N ALA A 18 -2.65 -13.36 -2.56
CA ALA A 18 -1.64 -12.31 -2.39
C ALA A 18 -2.16 -11.04 -3.06
N PHE A 19 -2.80 -10.22 -2.25
CA PHE A 19 -3.08 -8.81 -2.51
C PHE A 19 -1.85 -8.00 -2.09
N SER A 20 -1.83 -6.72 -2.44
CA SER A 20 -0.83 -5.70 -2.04
C SER A 20 -0.81 -5.53 -0.51
N TRP A 21 -0.85 -4.37 0.16
CA TRP A 21 -1.30 -4.47 1.58
C TRP A 21 -2.53 -5.38 1.60
N GLY A 22 -2.49 -6.44 2.44
CA GLY A 22 -3.58 -7.40 2.44
C GLY A 22 -4.89 -6.66 2.71
N ALA A 23 -6.04 -7.28 2.45
CA ALA A 23 -7.33 -6.60 2.61
C ALA A 23 -7.42 -5.76 3.90
N VAL A 24 -6.96 -6.33 5.01
CA VAL A 24 -6.87 -5.66 6.32
C VAL A 24 -6.00 -4.40 6.31
N GLY A 25 -4.82 -4.42 5.69
CA GLY A 25 -3.94 -3.25 5.65
C GLY A 25 -4.56 -2.06 4.90
N HIS A 26 -5.18 -2.32 3.75
CA HIS A 26 -5.94 -1.31 2.99
C HIS A 26 -7.15 -0.78 3.76
N GLU A 27 -7.91 -1.66 4.38
CA GLU A 27 -9.05 -1.28 5.21
C GLU A 27 -8.61 -0.45 6.42
N VAL A 28 -7.49 -0.78 7.06
CA VAL A 28 -6.90 0.02 8.15
C VAL A 28 -6.50 1.41 7.66
N VAL A 29 -5.78 1.51 6.53
CA VAL A 29 -5.38 2.79 5.93
C VAL A 29 -6.60 3.67 5.64
N ALA A 30 -7.62 3.11 4.99
CA ALA A 30 -8.85 3.83 4.66
C ALA A 30 -9.66 4.25 5.90
N THR A 31 -9.72 3.40 6.94
CA THR A 31 -10.42 3.72 8.19
C THR A 31 -9.69 4.85 8.93
N VAL A 32 -8.36 4.78 9.05
CA VAL A 32 -7.55 5.86 9.63
C VAL A 32 -7.75 7.16 8.84
N ALA A 33 -7.76 7.09 7.52
CA ALA A 33 -8.00 8.26 6.69
C ALA A 33 -9.37 8.90 7.00
N GLN A 34 -10.42 8.08 7.09
CA GLN A 34 -11.79 8.53 7.37
C GLN A 34 -11.89 9.28 8.71
N MET A 35 -11.21 8.80 9.76
CA MET A 35 -11.17 9.45 11.08
C MET A 35 -10.62 10.89 11.02
N HIS A 36 -9.70 11.15 10.10
CA HIS A 36 -8.98 12.41 9.94
C HIS A 36 -9.56 13.33 8.85
N LEU A 37 -10.71 12.97 8.26
CA LEU A 37 -11.37 13.81 7.28
C LEU A 37 -11.99 15.05 7.92
N HIS A 38 -11.98 16.16 7.17
CA HIS A 38 -12.78 17.33 7.47
C HIS A 38 -14.28 16.95 7.42
N PRO A 39 -15.14 17.48 8.32
CA PRO A 39 -16.54 17.08 8.39
C PRO A 39 -17.33 17.24 7.07
N SER A 40 -16.91 18.16 6.19
CA SER A 40 -17.56 18.35 4.89
C SER A 40 -17.12 17.38 3.79
N VAL A 41 -16.05 16.60 4.02
CA VAL A 41 -15.45 15.74 2.99
C VAL A 41 -16.16 14.40 2.88
N LEU A 42 -16.38 13.70 4.02
CA LEU A 42 -16.97 12.36 4.00
C LEU A 42 -18.31 12.30 3.23
N PRO A 43 -19.29 13.23 3.45
CA PRO A 43 -20.53 13.22 2.68
C PRO A 43 -20.33 13.33 1.16
N LYS A 44 -19.32 14.09 0.71
CA LYS A 44 -18.98 14.23 -0.72
C LYS A 44 -18.39 12.93 -1.28
N LEU A 45 -17.50 12.28 -0.52
CA LEU A 45 -16.93 10.99 -0.92
C LEU A 45 -18.02 9.92 -1.01
N CYS A 46 -18.94 9.87 -0.04
CA CYS A 46 -20.07 8.95 -0.06
C CYS A 46 -20.99 9.19 -1.26
N ALA A 47 -21.22 10.45 -1.63
CA ALA A 47 -22.01 10.78 -2.82
C ALA A 47 -21.33 10.33 -4.12
N ILE A 48 -20.00 10.36 -4.21
CA ILE A 48 -19.25 9.86 -5.38
C ILE A 48 -19.27 8.32 -5.42
N LEU A 49 -19.18 7.67 -4.26
CA LEU A 49 -19.04 6.21 -4.16
C LEU A 49 -20.38 5.48 -4.14
N GLU A 50 -21.49 6.19 -3.89
CA GLU A 50 -22.85 5.65 -3.89
C GLU A 50 -22.97 4.40 -2.98
N ASP A 51 -23.58 3.32 -3.49
CA ASP A 51 -23.85 2.10 -2.72
C ASP A 51 -22.57 1.33 -2.36
N ASP A 52 -21.43 1.57 -3.02
CA ASP A 52 -20.19 0.81 -2.80
C ASP A 52 -19.56 1.06 -1.43
N VAL A 53 -19.96 2.12 -0.73
CA VAL A 53 -19.45 2.47 0.60
C VAL A 53 -20.40 2.21 1.75
N SER A 54 -21.60 1.71 1.47
CA SER A 54 -22.57 1.41 2.50
C SER A 54 -22.25 0.09 3.19
N ASP A 55 -22.14 0.10 4.52
CA ASP A 55 -22.08 -1.13 5.33
C ASP A 55 -23.50 -1.67 5.60
N TYR A 56 -23.60 -2.82 6.29
CA TYR A 56 -24.86 -3.50 6.55
C TYR A 56 -25.90 -2.67 7.33
N ASP A 57 -25.46 -1.65 8.04
CA ASP A 57 -26.30 -0.72 8.81
C ASP A 57 -26.61 0.60 8.06
N GLY A 58 -26.14 0.73 6.81
CA GLY A 58 -26.31 1.92 5.98
C GLY A 58 -25.33 3.06 6.28
N SER A 59 -24.35 2.83 7.15
CA SER A 59 -23.26 3.78 7.39
C SER A 59 -22.26 3.80 6.22
N CYS A 60 -21.66 4.96 5.96
CA CYS A 60 -20.68 5.12 4.88
C CYS A 60 -19.25 4.91 5.40
N HIS A 61 -18.57 3.89 4.88
CA HIS A 61 -17.19 3.57 5.24
C HIS A 61 -16.29 3.40 4.02
N LEU A 62 -15.20 4.16 3.94
CA LEU A 62 -14.20 4.06 2.86
C LEU A 62 -13.47 2.71 2.83
N ALA A 63 -13.39 2.02 3.97
CA ALA A 63 -12.74 0.71 4.06
C ALA A 63 -13.33 -0.33 3.10
N THR A 64 -14.65 -0.29 2.86
CA THR A 64 -15.37 -1.22 1.97
C THR A 64 -14.85 -1.24 0.53
N VAL A 65 -14.38 -0.09 0.03
CA VAL A 65 -13.84 0.06 -1.33
C VAL A 65 -12.31 0.01 -1.39
N ALA A 66 -11.63 -0.03 -0.23
CA ALA A 66 -10.18 0.07 -0.16
C ALA A 66 -9.46 -1.08 -0.88
N THR A 67 -10.11 -2.24 -1.05
CA THR A 67 -9.55 -3.41 -1.74
C THR A 67 -10.01 -3.55 -3.20
N TRP A 68 -10.87 -2.64 -3.67
CA TRP A 68 -11.50 -2.76 -4.98
C TRP A 68 -10.49 -2.80 -6.13
N ALA A 69 -9.46 -1.97 -6.13
CA ALA A 69 -8.47 -1.92 -7.23
C ALA A 69 -7.76 -3.27 -7.43
N ASP A 70 -7.52 -3.96 -6.32
CA ASP A 70 -6.88 -5.28 -6.27
C ASP A 70 -7.76 -6.40 -6.83
N GLN A 71 -9.09 -6.26 -6.69
CA GLN A 71 -10.08 -7.13 -7.32
C GLN A 71 -10.24 -6.77 -8.80
N ALA A 72 -10.39 -5.48 -9.09
CA ALA A 72 -10.61 -4.92 -10.41
C ALA A 72 -9.53 -5.37 -11.40
N ARG A 73 -8.24 -5.33 -11.03
CA ARG A 73 -7.12 -5.75 -11.90
C ARG A 73 -7.18 -7.20 -12.41
N ARG A 74 -8.08 -8.03 -11.88
CA ARG A 74 -8.34 -9.40 -12.36
C ARG A 74 -9.38 -9.47 -13.47
N GLU A 75 -10.22 -8.45 -13.58
CA GLU A 75 -11.20 -8.31 -14.64
C GLU A 75 -10.54 -7.90 -15.95
N ALA A 76 -11.04 -8.41 -17.07
CA ALA A 76 -10.47 -8.12 -18.39
C ALA A 76 -10.40 -6.60 -18.68
N LYS A 77 -11.38 -5.81 -18.21
CA LYS A 77 -11.43 -4.35 -18.40
C LYS A 77 -10.35 -3.58 -17.64
N TYR A 78 -9.89 -4.06 -16.48
CA TYR A 78 -8.86 -3.39 -15.68
C TYR A 78 -7.55 -4.17 -15.59
N ARG A 79 -7.37 -5.28 -16.33
CA ARG A 79 -6.11 -6.06 -16.28
C ARG A 79 -4.86 -5.22 -16.53
N TRP A 80 -4.98 -4.15 -17.31
CA TRP A 80 -3.91 -3.21 -17.59
C TRP A 80 -3.48 -2.36 -16.38
N THR A 81 -4.28 -2.31 -15.30
CA THR A 81 -3.99 -1.55 -14.09
C THR A 81 -3.01 -2.26 -13.15
N GLY A 82 -2.71 -3.55 -13.39
CA GLY A 82 -1.81 -4.33 -12.53
C GLY A 82 -0.47 -3.64 -12.20
N PRO A 83 0.26 -3.08 -13.18
CA PRO A 83 1.51 -2.34 -12.92
C PRO A 83 1.33 -0.99 -12.21
N LEU A 84 0.11 -0.48 -12.05
CA LEU A 84 -0.16 0.78 -11.35
C LEU A 84 0.00 0.64 -9.82
N HIS A 85 0.09 -0.58 -9.30
CA HIS A 85 0.18 -0.84 -7.86
C HIS A 85 1.60 -0.70 -7.28
N TYR A 86 2.63 -0.68 -8.12
CA TYR A 86 4.02 -0.71 -7.67
C TYR A 86 4.93 0.16 -8.54
N ILE A 87 6.17 0.31 -8.09
CA ILE A 87 7.26 0.92 -8.85
C ILE A 87 8.58 0.24 -8.46
N GLY A 88 9.46 0.02 -9.44
CA GLY A 88 10.77 -0.57 -9.23
C GLY A 88 11.83 0.18 -10.02
N ALA A 89 13.03 0.32 -9.47
CA ALA A 89 14.17 0.90 -10.16
C ALA A 89 15.09 -0.18 -10.70
N THR A 90 15.70 0.07 -11.86
CA THR A 90 16.49 -0.93 -12.60
C THR A 90 17.76 -1.35 -11.84
N ASP A 91 18.33 -0.43 -11.06
CA ASP A 91 19.57 -0.66 -10.30
C ASP A 91 19.31 -1.08 -8.85
N ASP A 92 18.05 -1.33 -8.48
CA ASP A 92 17.70 -1.63 -7.10
C ASP A 92 18.04 -3.07 -6.73
N TYR A 93 18.83 -3.23 -5.67
CA TYR A 93 19.20 -4.53 -5.14
C TYR A 93 19.31 -4.45 -3.61
N PRO A 94 18.19 -4.46 -2.88
CA PRO A 94 18.12 -4.02 -1.49
C PRO A 94 19.13 -4.63 -0.49
N SER A 95 19.65 -5.84 -0.72
CA SER A 95 20.71 -6.40 0.12
C SER A 95 22.08 -5.72 -0.03
N THR A 96 22.26 -4.87 -1.04
CA THR A 96 23.53 -4.16 -1.30
C THR A 96 23.35 -2.68 -1.67
N SER A 97 22.27 -2.32 -2.36
CA SER A 97 22.03 -0.96 -2.85
C SER A 97 20.53 -0.69 -2.97
N CYS A 98 20.07 0.44 -2.42
CA CYS A 98 18.70 0.93 -2.59
C CYS A 98 18.69 2.08 -3.59
N ALA A 99 18.48 1.73 -4.87
CA ALA A 99 18.41 2.70 -5.93
C ALA A 99 16.96 3.12 -6.17
N PHE A 100 16.69 4.42 -6.20
CA PHE A 100 15.32 4.93 -6.40
C PHE A 100 15.35 6.33 -7.03
N PRO A 101 15.34 6.47 -8.37
CA PRO A 101 15.37 5.42 -9.40
C PRO A 101 16.77 4.96 -9.85
N GLY A 102 17.83 5.47 -9.24
CA GLY A 102 19.20 5.18 -9.67
C GLY A 102 19.56 5.75 -11.04
N PRO A 103 20.79 5.49 -11.53
CA PRO A 103 21.25 5.93 -12.86
C PRO A 103 20.48 5.34 -14.05
N GLY A 104 20.02 4.10 -13.93
CA GLY A 104 19.30 3.32 -14.94
C GLY A 104 17.82 3.67 -15.03
N GLY A 105 17.26 4.36 -14.03
CA GLY A 105 15.88 4.79 -14.04
C GLY A 105 14.89 3.70 -13.61
N TRP A 106 13.62 3.95 -13.87
CA TRP A 106 12.53 3.04 -13.52
C TRP A 106 12.46 1.82 -14.44
N GLU A 107 12.09 0.68 -13.87
CA GLU A 107 11.69 -0.50 -14.62
C GLU A 107 10.33 -0.31 -15.29
N GLY A 108 10.09 -1.03 -16.38
CA GLY A 108 8.80 -1.03 -17.06
C GLY A 108 8.55 0.21 -17.91
N ARG A 109 7.27 0.57 -18.07
CA ARG A 109 6.85 1.72 -18.89
C ARG A 109 6.82 2.98 -18.04
N THR A 110 7.38 4.06 -18.56
CA THR A 110 7.34 5.38 -17.91
C THR A 110 5.89 5.78 -17.62
N HIS A 111 5.65 6.36 -16.44
CA HIS A 111 4.34 6.77 -15.90
C HIS A 111 3.28 5.67 -15.68
N ILE A 112 3.62 4.39 -15.84
CA ILE A 112 2.73 3.27 -15.50
C ILE A 112 3.26 2.63 -14.21
N ASN A 113 3.02 3.31 -13.09
CA ASN A 113 3.49 2.92 -11.77
C ASN A 113 2.67 3.63 -10.67
N VAL A 114 2.83 3.21 -9.42
CA VAL A 114 2.04 3.75 -8.29
C VAL A 114 2.19 5.27 -8.09
N LEU A 115 3.40 5.83 -8.23
CA LEU A 115 3.63 7.25 -8.01
C LEU A 115 2.91 8.11 -9.06
N SER A 116 3.04 7.71 -10.33
CA SER A 116 2.33 8.37 -11.44
C SER A 116 0.83 8.15 -11.37
N SER A 117 0.39 7.00 -10.88
CA SER A 117 -1.04 6.69 -10.73
C SER A 117 -1.70 7.57 -9.67
N ILE A 118 -1.04 7.77 -8.53
CA ILE A 118 -1.49 8.73 -7.50
C ILE A 118 -1.67 10.12 -8.12
N ARG A 119 -0.66 10.61 -8.86
CA ARG A 119 -0.75 11.91 -9.54
C ARG A 119 -1.92 11.97 -10.51
N ASN A 120 -2.05 10.97 -11.39
CA ASN A 120 -3.06 10.92 -12.43
C ASN A 120 -4.49 10.91 -11.86
N VAL A 121 -4.78 10.01 -10.91
CA VAL A 121 -6.13 9.93 -10.32
C VAL A 121 -6.45 11.16 -9.48
N THR A 122 -5.45 11.75 -8.83
CA THR A 122 -5.64 13.01 -8.09
C THR A 122 -6.00 14.15 -9.05
N THR A 123 -5.34 14.26 -10.20
CA THR A 123 -5.69 15.26 -11.23
C THR A 123 -7.11 15.07 -11.75
N VAL A 124 -7.56 13.83 -11.97
CA VAL A 124 -8.96 13.55 -12.35
C VAL A 124 -9.95 14.09 -11.29
N LEU A 125 -9.65 13.89 -10.01
CA LEU A 125 -10.50 14.37 -8.91
C LEU A 125 -10.46 15.90 -8.77
N GLN A 126 -9.32 16.54 -9.04
CA GLN A 126 -9.20 18.00 -9.07
C GLN A 126 -10.01 18.62 -10.22
N ASP A 127 -9.95 18.03 -11.41
CA ASP A 127 -10.71 18.49 -12.58
C ASP A 127 -12.22 18.34 -12.36
N TYR A 128 -12.63 17.27 -11.67
CA TYR A 128 -14.01 17.08 -11.20
C TYR A 128 -14.45 18.19 -10.24
N GLN A 129 -13.64 18.51 -9.22
CA GLN A 129 -13.94 19.59 -8.26
C GLN A 129 -13.96 20.98 -8.90
N SER A 130 -13.12 21.21 -9.90
CA SER A 130 -13.03 22.49 -10.61
C SER A 130 -14.15 22.71 -11.64
N GLY A 131 -15.03 21.72 -11.83
CA GLY A 131 -16.09 21.76 -12.86
C GLY A 131 -15.55 21.75 -14.30
N VAL A 132 -14.27 21.42 -14.48
CA VAL A 132 -13.61 21.34 -15.79
C VAL A 132 -14.05 20.08 -16.53
N ALA A 133 -14.28 18.99 -15.79
CA ALA A 133 -14.88 17.77 -16.30
C ALA A 133 -16.41 17.93 -16.43
N ALA A 134 -16.87 18.49 -17.56
CA ALA A 134 -18.29 18.52 -17.89
C ALA A 134 -18.81 17.10 -18.21
N ALA A 135 -19.53 16.50 -17.26
CA ALA A 135 -20.61 15.51 -17.46
C ALA A 135 -20.32 14.15 -18.15
N TYR A 136 -19.09 13.62 -18.12
CA TYR A 136 -18.81 12.23 -18.54
C TYR A 136 -17.70 11.66 -17.63
N VAL A 137 -17.85 10.63 -16.80
CA VAL A 137 -18.90 9.64 -16.52
C VAL A 137 -18.73 9.35 -15.03
N ASP A 138 -19.78 9.38 -14.21
CA ASP A 138 -19.68 9.22 -12.74
C ASP A 138 -18.80 8.03 -12.33
N GLY A 139 -18.85 6.94 -13.11
CA GLY A 139 -17.98 5.76 -12.93
C GLY A 139 -16.46 6.02 -13.04
N TYR A 140 -15.98 6.97 -13.86
CA TYR A 140 -14.54 7.28 -13.92
C TYR A 140 -14.06 8.03 -12.69
N VAL A 141 -14.87 8.94 -12.16
CA VAL A 141 -14.56 9.67 -10.91
C VAL A 141 -14.61 8.71 -9.73
N GLN A 142 -15.60 7.82 -9.72
CA GLN A 142 -15.72 6.74 -8.74
C GLN A 142 -14.49 5.82 -8.77
N ASP A 143 -14.09 5.33 -9.94
CA ASP A 143 -12.89 4.51 -10.11
C ASP A 143 -11.63 5.26 -9.67
N ALA A 144 -11.48 6.55 -10.05
CA ALA A 144 -10.34 7.37 -9.65
C ALA A 144 -10.24 7.53 -8.12
N LEU A 145 -11.36 7.72 -7.44
CA LEU A 145 -11.41 7.80 -5.98
C LEU A 145 -11.04 6.47 -5.32
N LYS A 146 -11.58 5.34 -5.81
CA LYS A 146 -11.22 4.00 -5.32
C LYS A 146 -9.74 3.69 -5.54
N PHE A 147 -9.20 4.06 -6.71
CA PHE A 147 -7.78 3.93 -7.01
C PHE A 147 -6.92 4.82 -6.10
N LEU A 148 -7.32 6.06 -5.82
CA LEU A 148 -6.58 6.94 -4.92
C LEU A 148 -6.50 6.34 -3.51
N ILE A 149 -7.63 5.88 -2.97
CA ILE A 149 -7.70 5.22 -1.65
C ILE A 149 -6.73 4.04 -1.58
N HIS A 150 -6.69 3.20 -2.63
CA HIS A 150 -5.84 2.03 -2.70
C HIS A 150 -4.36 2.37 -2.91
N PHE A 151 -4.02 3.24 -3.87
CA PHE A 151 -2.63 3.52 -4.24
C PHE A 151 -1.86 4.26 -3.15
N LEU A 152 -2.55 5.08 -2.34
CA LEU A 152 -1.93 5.65 -1.13
C LEU A 152 -1.59 4.55 -0.13
N GLY A 153 -2.40 3.50 0.01
CA GLY A 153 -2.03 2.31 0.76
C GLY A 153 -0.78 1.64 0.18
N ASP A 154 -0.82 1.28 -1.11
CA ASP A 154 0.25 0.55 -1.80
C ASP A 154 1.61 1.24 -1.73
N MET A 155 1.64 2.55 -1.94
CA MET A 155 2.88 3.33 -1.84
C MET A 155 3.55 3.22 -0.46
N HIS A 156 2.78 2.92 0.59
CA HIS A 156 3.30 2.74 1.95
C HIS A 156 3.75 1.30 2.25
N GLN A 157 3.57 0.36 1.33
CA GLN A 157 4.14 -0.98 1.41
C GLN A 157 5.56 -0.93 0.80
N PRO A 158 6.65 -1.22 1.56
CA PRO A 158 8.01 -1.02 1.04
C PRO A 158 8.39 -1.87 -0.18
N LEU A 159 7.93 -3.13 -0.23
CA LEU A 159 8.11 -4.05 -1.36
C LEU A 159 7.30 -3.67 -2.61
N HIS A 160 6.33 -2.76 -2.50
CA HIS A 160 5.71 -2.11 -3.67
C HIS A 160 6.61 -1.05 -4.31
N LEU A 161 7.70 -0.67 -3.63
CA LEU A 161 8.67 0.31 -4.10
C LEU A 161 10.00 -0.33 -4.53
N THR A 162 10.01 -1.63 -4.82
CA THR A 162 11.15 -2.35 -5.39
C THR A 162 10.72 -3.25 -6.54
N GLY A 163 11.54 -3.28 -7.59
CA GLY A 163 11.35 -4.19 -8.73
C GLY A 163 11.90 -5.59 -8.47
N ARG A 164 12.73 -5.72 -7.43
CA ARG A 164 13.51 -6.92 -7.17
C ARG A 164 12.61 -8.12 -6.94
N ASP A 165 12.86 -9.19 -7.72
CA ASP A 165 12.15 -10.47 -7.65
C ASP A 165 10.62 -10.30 -7.58
N ARG A 166 10.11 -9.32 -8.36
CA ARG A 166 8.70 -8.90 -8.39
C ARG A 166 8.20 -8.40 -7.03
N GLY A 167 8.97 -7.52 -6.39
CA GLY A 167 8.65 -7.01 -5.06
C GLY A 167 8.75 -8.08 -3.97
N GLY A 168 9.67 -9.04 -4.08
CA GLY A 168 9.80 -10.14 -3.13
C GLY A 168 8.76 -11.26 -3.27
N ASN A 169 7.91 -11.25 -4.32
CA ASN A 169 7.02 -12.38 -4.61
C ASN A 169 7.80 -13.63 -5.03
N GLY A 170 8.98 -13.45 -5.63
CA GLY A 170 9.91 -14.51 -6.02
C GLY A 170 10.66 -15.14 -4.85
N ASP A 171 10.74 -14.47 -3.71
CA ASP A 171 11.58 -14.87 -2.57
C ASP A 171 10.79 -15.68 -1.55
N LYS A 172 11.00 -16.99 -1.56
CA LYS A 172 10.40 -17.90 -0.59
C LYS A 172 11.08 -17.79 0.77
N VAL A 173 10.26 -17.64 1.81
CA VAL A 173 10.68 -17.49 3.20
C VAL A 173 9.85 -18.42 4.09
N SER A 174 10.34 -18.66 5.31
CA SER A 174 9.57 -19.28 6.37
C SER A 174 9.12 -18.22 7.37
N PHE A 175 7.89 -18.33 7.85
CA PHE A 175 7.35 -17.47 8.90
C PHE A 175 6.41 -18.29 9.79
N ASP A 176 6.62 -18.28 11.11
CA ASP A 176 5.83 -19.07 12.07
C ASP A 176 5.84 -20.58 11.68
N GLY A 177 6.99 -21.05 11.18
CA GLY A 177 7.21 -22.42 10.71
C GLY A 177 6.51 -22.78 9.39
N ARG A 178 5.87 -21.84 8.69
CA ARG A 178 5.15 -22.04 7.43
C ARG A 178 5.87 -21.38 6.27
N VAL A 179 5.87 -22.02 5.10
CA VAL A 179 6.45 -21.46 3.87
C VAL A 179 5.50 -20.43 3.27
N THR A 180 6.05 -19.26 2.92
CA THR A 180 5.37 -18.15 2.24
C THR A 180 6.36 -17.47 1.26
N ASN A 181 6.05 -16.28 0.78
CA ASN A 181 7.01 -15.38 0.12
C ASN A 181 7.14 -14.06 0.90
N LEU A 182 8.23 -13.32 0.64
CA LEU A 182 8.56 -12.08 1.35
C LEU A 182 7.47 -11.01 1.18
N HIS A 183 6.89 -10.88 -0.02
CA HIS A 183 5.79 -9.95 -0.30
C HIS A 183 4.57 -10.22 0.59
N SER A 184 4.05 -11.45 0.53
CA SER A 184 2.87 -11.85 1.31
C SER A 184 3.10 -11.81 2.83
N LEU A 185 4.35 -11.96 3.29
CA LEU A 185 4.70 -11.74 4.68
C LEU A 185 4.42 -10.29 5.10
N TRP A 186 4.92 -9.32 4.33
CA TRP A 186 4.73 -7.89 4.60
C TRP A 186 3.29 -7.44 4.43
N ASP A 187 2.64 -7.88 3.37
CA ASP A 187 1.26 -7.53 3.04
C ASP A 187 0.27 -7.95 4.13
N SER A 188 0.45 -9.15 4.67
CA SER A 188 -0.62 -9.82 5.42
C SER A 188 -0.14 -10.47 6.72
N LEU A 189 0.95 -11.24 6.70
CA LEU A 189 1.27 -12.13 7.82
C LEU A 189 1.82 -11.38 9.03
N LEU A 190 2.57 -10.29 8.84
CA LEU A 190 2.99 -9.42 9.93
C LEU A 190 1.77 -8.81 10.63
N ILE A 191 0.82 -8.25 9.88
CA ILE A 191 -0.43 -7.71 10.42
C ILE A 191 -1.24 -8.81 11.12
N ALA A 192 -1.40 -9.98 10.50
CA ALA A 192 -2.14 -11.09 11.10
C ALA A 192 -1.48 -11.62 12.39
N GLN A 193 -0.15 -11.63 12.48
CA GLN A 193 0.56 -11.94 13.72
C GLN A 193 0.27 -10.89 14.79
N ARG A 194 0.21 -9.60 14.42
CA ARG A 194 -0.19 -8.54 15.35
C ARG A 194 -1.59 -8.73 15.88
N LEU A 195 -2.57 -8.98 15.02
CA LEU A 195 -3.96 -9.23 15.43
C LEU A 195 -4.06 -10.35 16.47
N ARG A 196 -3.30 -11.44 16.30
CA ARG A 196 -3.24 -12.57 17.25
C ARG A 196 -2.58 -12.24 18.59
N THR A 197 -1.71 -11.24 18.63
CA THR A 197 -0.88 -10.89 19.80
C THR A 197 -1.26 -9.55 20.44
N LEU A 198 -2.39 -8.96 20.03
CA LEU A 198 -2.86 -7.68 20.56
C LEU A 198 -3.21 -7.77 22.05
N PRO A 199 -2.87 -6.74 22.85
CA PRO A 199 -3.33 -6.64 24.22
C PRO A 199 -4.86 -6.57 24.31
N MET A 200 -5.44 -7.24 25.30
CA MET A 200 -6.90 -7.25 25.53
C MET A 200 -7.51 -5.85 25.76
N ASN A 201 -6.70 -4.86 26.14
CA ASN A 201 -7.17 -3.49 26.42
C ASN A 201 -7.84 -2.81 25.22
N TYR A 202 -7.54 -3.23 23.99
CA TYR A 202 -8.13 -2.66 22.77
C TYR A 202 -9.37 -3.40 22.27
N THR A 203 -9.82 -4.43 22.99
CA THR A 203 -11.10 -5.10 22.70
C THR A 203 -12.32 -4.29 23.16
N ARG A 204 -12.09 -3.22 23.92
CA ARG A 204 -13.12 -2.29 24.40
C ARG A 204 -13.02 -0.95 23.66
N PRO A 205 -14.15 -0.23 23.51
CA PRO A 205 -14.15 1.10 22.93
C PRO A 205 -13.22 2.06 23.66
N LEU A 206 -12.52 2.90 22.90
CA LEU A 206 -11.74 4.02 23.42
C LEU A 206 -12.67 5.14 23.91
N PRO A 207 -12.20 6.01 24.83
CA PRO A 207 -12.93 7.24 25.19
C PRO A 207 -12.81 8.33 24.10
N LEU A 208 -12.87 7.93 22.82
CA LEU A 208 -12.77 8.78 21.64
C LEU A 208 -13.93 8.44 20.68
N PRO A 209 -15.10 9.07 20.85
CA PRO A 209 -16.26 8.79 19.99
C PRO A 209 -15.94 8.98 18.50
N GLY A 210 -15.16 10.01 18.16
CA GLY A 210 -14.72 10.25 16.77
C GLY A 210 -13.89 9.11 16.16
N VAL A 211 -13.26 8.27 16.97
CA VAL A 211 -12.60 7.05 16.50
C VAL A 211 -13.62 5.92 16.37
N GLU A 212 -14.42 5.69 17.41
CA GLU A 212 -15.36 4.57 17.47
C GLU A 212 -16.47 4.67 16.41
N ASP A 213 -16.93 5.88 16.08
CA ASP A 213 -17.95 6.13 15.04
C ASP A 213 -17.48 5.73 13.63
N ASN A 214 -16.17 5.57 13.43
CA ASN A 214 -15.59 5.15 12.15
C ASN A 214 -15.29 3.64 12.08
N LEU A 215 -15.45 2.90 13.18
CA LEU A 215 -15.19 1.47 13.25
C LEU A 215 -16.43 0.67 12.84
N ARG A 216 -16.20 -0.48 12.17
CA ARG A 216 -17.25 -1.28 11.53
C ARG A 216 -17.64 -2.54 12.30
N GLY A 217 -17.06 -2.75 13.48
CA GLY A 217 -17.22 -4.00 14.25
C GLY A 217 -16.37 -5.16 13.71
N THR A 218 -15.26 -4.87 13.04
CA THR A 218 -14.42 -5.90 12.43
C THR A 218 -13.48 -6.58 13.44
N ILE A 219 -12.93 -7.74 13.07
CA ILE A 219 -11.94 -8.44 13.90
C ILE A 219 -10.63 -7.65 14.12
N TYR A 220 -10.37 -6.63 13.29
CA TYR A 220 -9.17 -5.81 13.35
C TYR A 220 -9.44 -4.40 13.93
N ASP A 221 -10.66 -4.10 14.38
CA ASP A 221 -10.95 -2.84 15.10
C ASP A 221 -10.04 -2.63 16.33
N PRO A 222 -9.72 -3.66 17.16
CA PRO A 222 -8.74 -3.50 18.24
C PRO A 222 -7.35 -3.06 17.77
N TYR A 223 -6.96 -3.45 16.54
CA TYR A 223 -5.69 -3.03 15.96
C TYR A 223 -5.73 -1.54 15.60
N ILE A 224 -6.83 -1.09 14.99
CA ILE A 224 -7.03 0.32 14.64
C ILE A 224 -7.05 1.18 15.90
N ARG A 225 -7.77 0.76 16.95
CA ARG A 225 -7.78 1.46 18.24
C ARG A 225 -6.36 1.63 18.80
N ARG A 226 -5.56 0.57 18.80
CA ARG A 226 -4.17 0.63 19.26
C ARG A 226 -3.32 1.55 18.39
N LEU A 227 -3.45 1.43 17.07
CA LEU A 227 -2.71 2.25 16.10
C LEU A 227 -2.97 3.74 16.32
N VAL A 228 -4.23 4.11 16.53
CA VAL A 228 -4.63 5.49 16.80
C VAL A 228 -4.14 5.93 18.19
N TRP A 229 -4.44 5.17 19.24
CA TRP A 229 -4.19 5.57 20.62
C TRP A 229 -2.71 5.60 21.00
N GLU A 230 -1.96 4.52 20.74
CA GLU A 230 -0.52 4.44 21.07
C GLU A 230 0.36 5.04 19.96
N GLY A 231 -0.09 4.97 18.71
CA GLY A 231 0.65 5.43 17.54
C GLY A 231 0.38 6.91 17.27
N ILE A 232 -0.72 7.21 16.59
CA ILE A 232 -1.04 8.55 16.06
C ILE A 232 -1.11 9.60 17.17
N LEU A 233 -1.86 9.33 18.25
CA LEU A 233 -2.03 10.23 19.38
C LEU A 233 -0.91 10.13 20.44
N GLY A 234 0.07 9.26 20.21
CA GLY A 234 1.16 8.99 21.15
C GLY A 234 2.51 9.12 20.46
N LYS A 235 3.04 7.98 19.98
CA LYS A 235 4.39 7.88 19.39
C LYS A 235 4.65 8.87 18.25
N TYR A 236 3.65 9.17 17.44
CA TYR A 236 3.81 9.89 16.17
C TYR A 236 3.22 11.29 16.16
N GLU A 237 2.62 11.74 17.26
CA GLU A 237 1.89 13.02 17.34
C GLU A 237 2.73 14.19 16.78
N HIS A 238 4.00 14.28 17.17
CA HIS A 238 4.92 15.32 16.73
C HIS A 238 5.47 15.14 15.31
N GLU A 239 5.29 13.98 14.70
CA GLU A 239 5.74 13.70 13.34
C GLU A 239 4.67 13.97 12.28
N LEU A 240 3.39 14.05 12.67
CA LEU A 240 2.26 14.12 11.73
C LEU A 240 2.39 15.29 10.75
N SER A 241 2.78 16.47 11.23
CA SER A 241 2.99 17.65 10.37
C SER A 241 4.10 17.42 9.35
N PHE A 242 5.17 16.73 9.73
CA PHE A 242 6.30 16.42 8.86
C PHE A 242 5.92 15.40 7.78
N TRP A 243 5.06 14.44 8.09
CA TRP A 243 4.62 13.41 7.13
C TRP A 243 3.89 14.00 5.92
N LEU A 244 3.28 15.18 6.08
CA LEU A 244 2.54 15.91 5.05
C LEU A 244 3.41 16.91 4.28
N THR A 245 4.67 17.11 4.67
CA THR A 245 5.53 18.09 4.00
C THR A 245 5.95 17.62 2.62
N CYS A 246 5.84 18.54 1.65
CA CYS A 246 6.42 18.40 0.33
C CYS A 246 7.61 19.36 0.18
N PRO A 247 8.65 18.95 -0.58
CA PRO A 247 9.76 19.84 -0.85
C PRO A 247 9.24 21.04 -1.63
N ALA A 248 9.61 22.25 -1.21
CA ALA A 248 9.28 23.44 -1.98
C ALA A 248 9.76 23.23 -3.43
N PRO A 249 8.96 23.61 -4.45
CA PRO A 249 9.42 23.55 -5.83
C PRO A 249 10.77 24.23 -5.87
N GLU A 250 11.77 23.52 -6.40
CA GLU A 250 13.09 24.10 -6.64
C GLU A 250 12.89 25.05 -7.83
N MET A 251 12.15 26.15 -7.63
CA MET A 251 12.25 27.35 -8.43
C MET A 251 13.72 27.69 -8.34
N LEU A 252 14.47 27.25 -9.36
CA LEU A 252 15.79 27.70 -9.75
C LEU A 252 16.17 28.86 -8.86
N ARG A 253 16.95 28.59 -7.80
CA ARG A 253 17.52 29.63 -6.93
C ARG A 253 17.76 30.82 -7.83
N VAL A 254 17.02 31.90 -7.62
CA VAL A 254 16.93 33.02 -8.56
C VAL A 254 18.29 33.67 -8.66
N LEU A 255 19.20 33.03 -9.38
CA LEU A 255 20.34 33.65 -9.99
C LEU A 255 19.72 34.60 -11.01
N PRO A 256 20.18 35.86 -11.10
CA PRO A 256 19.69 36.81 -12.08
C PRO A 256 20.21 36.39 -13.45
N LEU A 257 19.69 35.28 -13.98
CA LEU A 257 20.07 34.75 -15.28
C LEU A 257 19.28 35.49 -16.37
N PRO A 258 19.95 35.99 -17.43
CA PRO A 258 19.30 36.61 -18.57
C PRO A 258 18.28 35.68 -19.24
N LYS A 259 17.26 36.28 -19.89
CA LYS A 259 16.09 35.59 -20.45
C LYS A 259 16.42 34.39 -21.33
N TRP A 260 17.49 34.46 -22.12
CA TRP A 260 17.92 33.36 -23.00
C TRP A 260 18.41 32.12 -22.22
N GLN A 261 19.08 32.30 -21.08
CA GLN A 261 19.48 31.17 -20.21
C GLN A 261 18.28 30.50 -19.54
N ARG A 262 17.22 31.26 -19.22
CA ARG A 262 15.95 30.68 -18.71
C ARG A 262 15.28 29.82 -19.77
N VAL A 263 15.28 30.28 -21.02
CA VAL A 263 14.78 29.51 -22.17
C VAL A 263 15.63 28.24 -22.37
N LEU A 264 16.95 28.31 -22.23
CA LEU A 264 17.81 27.12 -22.31
C LEU A 264 17.59 26.16 -21.13
N LEU A 265 17.43 26.64 -19.90
CA LEU A 265 17.11 25.79 -18.74
C LEU A 265 15.75 25.11 -18.86
N TRP A 266 14.77 25.80 -19.46
CA TRP A 266 13.46 25.24 -19.79
C TRP A 266 13.54 24.23 -20.96
N LEU A 267 14.34 24.53 -22.01
CA LEU A 267 14.54 23.65 -23.16
C LEU A 267 15.39 22.41 -22.86
N PHE A 268 16.36 22.52 -21.96
CA PHE A 268 17.31 21.44 -21.62
C PHE A 268 16.99 20.72 -20.32
N GLY A 269 15.99 21.19 -19.57
CA GLY A 269 15.41 20.55 -18.39
C GLY A 269 16.38 20.46 -17.21
N SER A 270 15.94 20.89 -16.03
CA SER A 270 16.45 20.25 -14.81
C SER A 270 16.08 18.77 -14.92
N LYS A 271 17.05 17.85 -14.91
CA LYS A 271 16.73 16.43 -14.79
C LYS A 271 15.89 16.26 -13.53
N SER A 272 14.64 15.83 -13.68
CA SER A 272 13.78 15.61 -12.53
C SER A 272 14.43 14.62 -11.57
N LYS A 273 14.41 14.92 -10.27
CA LYS A 273 15.02 14.09 -9.23
C LYS A 273 14.33 12.73 -9.10
N ASP A 274 13.13 12.59 -9.66
CA ASP A 274 12.33 11.36 -9.69
C ASP A 274 12.53 10.52 -10.96
N GLY A 275 13.60 10.75 -11.71
CA GLY A 275 13.87 10.00 -12.95
C GLY A 275 12.96 10.37 -14.12
N GLY A 276 12.32 11.55 -14.07
CA GLY A 276 11.49 12.07 -15.16
C GLY A 276 10.02 11.71 -15.04
N LEU A 277 9.53 11.36 -13.85
CA LEU A 277 8.10 11.14 -13.62
C LEU A 277 7.34 12.47 -13.44
N ASP A 278 8.00 13.49 -12.90
CA ASP A 278 7.44 14.81 -12.58
C ASP A 278 6.12 14.71 -11.77
N VAL A 279 6.11 13.83 -10.75
CA VAL A 279 4.90 13.51 -9.98
C VAL A 279 4.71 14.40 -8.75
N ASP A 280 5.80 15.01 -8.28
CA ASP A 280 5.82 15.84 -7.08
C ASP A 280 5.52 17.30 -7.40
N ASP A 281 4.65 17.93 -6.61
CA ASP A 281 4.49 19.37 -6.53
C ASP A 281 4.44 19.87 -5.07
N GLU A 282 4.00 21.12 -4.86
CA GLU A 282 3.91 21.75 -3.55
C GLU A 282 2.92 21.07 -2.59
N PHE A 283 1.93 20.33 -3.12
CA PHE A 283 0.82 19.77 -2.34
C PHE A 283 0.74 18.24 -2.42
N LEU A 284 1.17 17.64 -3.52
CA LEU A 284 1.14 16.20 -3.75
C LEU A 284 2.54 15.74 -4.17
N CYS A 285 3.24 15.04 -3.28
CA CYS A 285 4.62 14.62 -3.50
C CYS A 285 4.87 13.12 -3.23
N PRO A 286 4.23 12.22 -4.01
CA PRO A 286 4.33 10.77 -3.80
C PRO A 286 5.77 10.27 -3.91
N TYR A 287 6.63 10.83 -4.76
CA TYR A 287 8.02 10.42 -4.84
C TYR A 287 8.78 10.82 -3.57
N HIS A 288 8.65 12.06 -3.11
CA HIS A 288 9.23 12.49 -1.83
C HIS A 288 8.80 11.59 -0.65
N TRP A 289 7.52 11.24 -0.58
CA TRP A 289 6.98 10.35 0.45
C TRP A 289 7.45 8.91 0.34
N ALA A 290 7.61 8.39 -0.88
CA ALA A 290 8.02 7.01 -1.14
C ALA A 290 9.50 6.77 -0.85
N ARG A 291 10.39 7.76 -1.04
CA ARG A 291 11.84 7.61 -0.82
C ARG A 291 12.25 7.02 0.54
N PRO A 292 11.81 7.56 1.70
CA PRO A 292 12.16 6.98 2.99
C PRO A 292 11.52 5.59 3.20
N ILE A 293 10.36 5.33 2.59
CA ILE A 293 9.69 4.02 2.67
C ILE A 293 10.48 2.98 1.88
N HIS A 294 10.91 3.33 0.67
CA HIS A 294 11.80 2.49 -0.15
C HIS A 294 13.10 2.18 0.58
N SER A 295 13.69 3.13 1.33
CA SER A 295 14.94 2.85 2.05
C SER A 295 14.83 1.74 3.11
N LEU A 296 13.61 1.45 3.60
CA LEU A 296 13.37 0.32 4.49
C LEU A 296 13.68 -1.03 3.82
N ASN A 297 13.62 -1.12 2.49
CA ASN A 297 14.07 -2.29 1.71
C ASN A 297 15.48 -2.70 2.10
N CYS A 298 16.42 -1.76 2.16
CA CYS A 298 17.80 -2.05 2.57
C CYS A 298 17.99 -2.14 4.09
N GLU A 299 17.16 -1.44 4.86
CA GLU A 299 17.36 -1.37 6.31
C GLU A 299 16.89 -2.63 7.03
N ILE A 300 15.75 -3.18 6.63
CA ILE A 300 15.11 -4.27 7.36
C ILE A 300 14.16 -5.14 6.53
N VAL A 301 13.50 -4.59 5.51
CA VAL A 301 12.47 -5.34 4.76
C VAL A 301 13.08 -6.47 3.96
N TRP A 302 14.25 -6.27 3.34
CA TRP A 302 14.97 -7.30 2.59
C TRP A 302 16.15 -7.85 3.40
N PRO A 303 16.03 -9.03 4.06
CA PRO A 303 17.15 -9.62 4.78
C PRO A 303 18.29 -9.97 3.83
N ALA A 304 19.51 -9.51 4.12
CA ALA A 304 20.69 -9.79 3.31
C ALA A 304 21.02 -11.29 3.26
N GLU A 305 20.56 -12.06 4.25
CA GLU A 305 20.69 -13.52 4.30
C GLU A 305 20.00 -14.23 3.13
N LEU A 306 18.96 -13.63 2.52
CA LEU A 306 18.33 -14.16 1.31
C LEU A 306 19.32 -14.25 0.14
N ASP A 307 20.32 -13.37 0.11
CA ASP A 307 21.37 -13.33 -0.91
C ASP A 307 22.63 -14.12 -0.54
N GLN A 308 22.64 -14.77 0.62
CA GLN A 308 23.77 -15.57 1.11
C GLN A 308 23.45 -17.07 1.13
N PRO A 309 24.46 -17.94 0.94
CA PRO A 309 24.27 -19.37 1.16
C PRO A 309 23.80 -19.64 2.61
N PRO A 310 22.83 -20.54 2.85
CA PRO A 310 22.26 -21.51 1.90
C PRO A 310 21.02 -21.03 1.12
N TYR A 311 20.55 -19.79 1.33
CA TYR A 311 19.26 -19.31 0.81
C TYR A 311 19.34 -18.72 -0.60
N ASN A 312 20.49 -18.17 -0.98
CA ASN A 312 20.76 -17.50 -2.26
C ASN A 312 20.54 -18.30 -3.56
N ARG A 313 20.13 -19.57 -3.45
CA ARG A 313 19.96 -20.50 -4.58
C ARG A 313 18.66 -21.31 -4.57
N ILE A 314 17.74 -21.04 -3.63
CA ILE A 314 16.40 -21.65 -3.68
C ILE A 314 15.43 -20.74 -4.48
N SER A 315 15.99 -19.92 -5.37
CA SER A 315 15.29 -19.13 -6.39
C SER A 315 15.25 -19.95 -7.69
N TYR A 316 14.07 -20.04 -8.29
CA TYR A 316 13.66 -20.86 -9.45
C TYR A 316 14.77 -21.15 -10.49
N THR A 317 15.39 -22.33 -10.42
CA THR A 317 16.04 -22.97 -11.58
C THR A 317 15.15 -24.11 -12.07
N GLY A 318 14.18 -23.77 -12.92
CA GLY A 318 13.28 -24.77 -13.51
C GLY A 318 12.08 -24.17 -14.22
N VAL A 319 12.29 -23.34 -15.25
CA VAL A 319 11.22 -23.02 -16.21
C VAL A 319 11.78 -23.26 -17.61
N ASP A 320 11.28 -24.35 -18.22
CA ASP A 320 11.45 -24.63 -19.64
C ASP A 320 10.73 -23.58 -20.49
N ARG A 321 11.21 -23.40 -21.73
CA ARG A 321 10.84 -22.37 -22.71
C ARG A 321 9.41 -22.45 -23.30
N SER A 322 8.42 -22.88 -22.54
CA SER A 322 7.01 -22.84 -22.96
C SER A 322 6.20 -22.08 -21.91
N GLY A 323 5.82 -20.84 -22.23
CA GLY A 323 5.07 -19.92 -21.37
C GLY A 323 3.66 -20.39 -21.03
N HIS A 324 3.54 -21.47 -20.27
CA HIS A 324 2.34 -21.89 -19.55
C HIS A 324 2.72 -22.05 -18.07
N LEU A 325 2.00 -21.30 -17.22
CA LEU A 325 2.03 -21.48 -15.78
C LEU A 325 1.17 -22.70 -15.49
N ASP A 326 1.78 -23.81 -15.11
CA ASP A 326 1.05 -24.89 -14.46
C ASP A 326 0.65 -24.39 -13.07
N GLU A 327 -0.65 -24.20 -12.90
CA GLU A 327 -1.32 -23.76 -11.67
C GLU A 327 -1.52 -24.91 -10.67
N ASP A 328 -0.83 -26.04 -10.86
CA ASP A 328 -0.97 -27.26 -10.06
C ASP A 328 0.35 -27.66 -9.40
N THR A 329 0.72 -26.99 -8.30
CA THR A 329 1.52 -27.61 -7.22
C THR A 329 1.21 -26.95 -5.86
N PHE A 330 -0.08 -26.79 -5.55
CA PHE A 330 -0.55 -26.77 -4.16
C PHE A 330 -0.68 -28.22 -3.67
N PHE A 331 0.45 -28.90 -3.44
CA PHE A 331 0.43 -30.12 -2.64
C PHE A 331 0.42 -29.72 -1.17
N VAL A 332 -0.79 -29.57 -0.62
CA VAL A 332 -1.02 -29.91 0.79
C VAL A 332 -0.89 -31.43 0.84
N ASP A 333 0.29 -31.91 1.22
CA ASP A 333 0.57 -33.34 1.36
C ASP A 333 -0.18 -33.84 2.61
N MET A 334 -1.43 -34.25 2.41
CA MET A 334 -2.22 -34.99 3.39
C MET A 334 -1.86 -36.47 3.27
N ASP A 335 -1.29 -37.00 4.35
CA ASP A 335 -1.16 -38.42 4.72
C ASP A 335 -0.17 -39.31 3.94
N ASP A 336 1.10 -39.29 4.36
CA ASP A 336 1.93 -40.51 4.48
C ASP A 336 2.24 -40.78 5.96
N PRO A 337 1.63 -41.82 6.59
CA PRO A 337 1.82 -42.13 8.00
C PRO A 337 3.22 -42.67 8.35
N LYS A 338 4.17 -42.78 7.40
CA LYS A 338 5.46 -43.45 7.63
C LYS A 338 6.71 -42.57 7.47
N SER A 339 6.57 -41.27 7.28
CA SER A 339 7.71 -40.34 7.22
C SER A 339 7.85 -39.53 8.52
N THR A 340 8.42 -40.12 9.58
CA THR A 340 8.67 -39.48 10.89
C THR A 340 9.86 -38.51 10.91
N ALA A 341 10.38 -38.08 9.76
CA ALA A 341 11.31 -36.97 9.66
C ALA A 341 10.54 -35.75 9.16
N ARG A 342 10.20 -34.80 10.06
CA ARG A 342 9.84 -33.43 9.69
C ARG A 342 10.85 -32.96 8.64
N ARG A 343 10.45 -32.83 7.36
CA ARG A 343 11.31 -32.22 6.34
C ARG A 343 11.75 -30.87 6.88
N LYS A 344 13.04 -30.72 7.14
CA LYS A 344 13.60 -29.50 7.73
C LYS A 344 13.33 -28.36 6.76
N ASN A 345 12.55 -27.36 7.20
CA ASN A 345 12.27 -26.19 6.40
C ASN A 345 13.61 -25.55 5.99
N SER A 346 13.85 -25.44 4.68
CA SER A 346 15.11 -24.97 4.11
C SER A 346 15.09 -23.47 3.78
N TYR A 347 13.96 -22.79 4.00
CA TYR A 347 13.81 -21.36 3.77
C TYR A 347 14.20 -20.55 5.01
N LEU A 348 14.60 -19.30 4.80
CA LEU A 348 14.99 -18.39 5.86
C LEU A 348 13.79 -18.12 6.77
N GLU A 349 13.91 -18.46 8.06
CA GLU A 349 12.88 -18.19 9.06
C GLU A 349 12.93 -16.72 9.50
N LEU A 350 11.81 -16.03 9.32
CA LEU A 350 11.67 -14.60 9.58
C LEU A 350 10.83 -14.29 10.82
N ASP A 351 10.14 -15.26 11.42
CA ASP A 351 9.53 -15.10 12.76
C ASP A 351 10.60 -15.25 13.85
N THR A 352 11.55 -14.31 13.84
CA THR A 352 12.68 -14.25 14.76
C THR A 352 12.69 -12.92 15.51
N PRO A 353 13.29 -12.86 16.70
CA PRO A 353 13.47 -11.59 17.41
C PRO A 353 14.21 -10.53 16.58
N GLN A 354 15.14 -10.95 15.72
CA GLN A 354 15.98 -10.06 14.91
C GLN A 354 15.22 -9.43 13.74
N TYR A 355 14.26 -10.15 13.16
CA TYR A 355 13.48 -9.68 12.02
C TYR A 355 12.08 -9.22 12.44
N ALA A 356 11.15 -10.17 12.64
CA ALA A 356 9.77 -9.86 13.02
C ALA A 356 9.68 -9.15 14.38
N GLY A 357 10.55 -9.54 15.34
CA GLY A 357 10.65 -8.86 16.64
C GLY A 357 11.03 -7.39 16.49
N ARG A 358 12.10 -7.09 15.75
CA ARG A 358 12.54 -5.71 15.46
C ARG A 358 11.43 -4.89 14.79
N ILE A 359 10.82 -5.43 13.72
CA ILE A 359 9.70 -4.78 13.01
C ILE A 359 8.58 -4.42 13.99
N ARG A 360 8.25 -5.34 14.89
CA ARG A 360 7.23 -5.13 15.92
C ARG A 360 7.66 -4.09 16.95
N ASP A 361 8.88 -4.16 17.45
CA ASP A 361 9.32 -3.35 18.58
C ASP A 361 9.51 -1.88 18.13
N GLU A 362 9.93 -1.68 16.89
CA GLU A 362 10.06 -0.36 16.23
C GLU A 362 8.75 0.14 15.59
N TRP A 363 7.67 -0.66 15.60
CA TRP A 363 6.36 -0.30 15.03
C TRP A 363 6.41 0.08 13.55
N ILE A 364 7.23 -0.63 12.77
CA ILE A 364 7.48 -0.25 11.37
C ILE A 364 6.21 -0.36 10.53
N VAL A 365 5.52 -1.50 10.60
CA VAL A 365 4.26 -1.73 9.87
C VAL A 365 3.18 -0.75 10.32
N GLU A 366 3.01 -0.58 11.63
CA GLU A 366 2.04 0.37 12.18
C GLU A 366 2.30 1.81 11.70
N LYS A 367 3.55 2.27 11.71
CA LYS A 367 3.92 3.60 11.24
C LYS A 367 3.57 3.81 9.76
N LEU A 368 3.82 2.80 8.92
CA LEU A 368 3.51 2.86 7.49
C LEU A 368 2.00 2.92 7.23
N LEU A 369 1.20 2.12 7.95
CA LEU A 369 -0.26 2.16 7.88
C LEU A 369 -0.81 3.52 8.35
N ALA A 370 -0.25 4.08 9.43
CA ALA A 370 -0.60 5.42 9.90
C ALA A 370 -0.24 6.50 8.88
N GLN A 371 0.96 6.46 8.30
CA GLN A 371 1.39 7.39 7.26
C GLN A 371 0.47 7.34 6.03
N GLY A 372 0.09 6.12 5.59
CA GLY A 372 -0.86 5.92 4.51
C GLY A 372 -2.20 6.59 4.79
N GLY A 373 -2.78 6.33 5.96
CA GLY A 373 -4.07 6.91 6.35
C GLY A 373 -4.02 8.43 6.51
N ILE A 374 -2.98 8.96 7.16
CA ILE A 374 -2.79 10.40 7.39
C ILE A 374 -2.59 11.16 6.07
N ARG A 375 -1.77 10.64 5.16
CA ARG A 375 -1.55 11.25 3.84
C ARG A 375 -2.80 11.15 2.97
N LEU A 376 -3.51 10.02 2.98
CA LEU A 376 -4.77 9.87 2.27
C LEU A 376 -5.82 10.87 2.78
N ALA A 377 -5.99 11.01 4.09
CA ALA A 377 -6.88 12.01 4.68
C ALA A 377 -6.52 13.43 4.24
N ALA A 378 -5.24 13.78 4.28
CA ALA A 378 -4.80 15.12 3.92
C ALA A 378 -5.03 15.43 2.44
N VAL A 379 -4.76 14.47 1.54
CA VAL A 379 -5.04 14.64 0.10
C VAL A 379 -6.53 14.77 -0.14
N LEU A 380 -7.37 13.94 0.48
CA LEU A 380 -8.83 14.03 0.34
C LEU A 380 -9.39 15.35 0.91
N ASN A 381 -8.85 15.82 2.04
CA ASN A 381 -9.21 17.13 2.61
C ASN A 381 -8.82 18.27 1.67
N TRP A 382 -7.62 18.23 1.11
CA TRP A 382 -7.18 19.24 0.15
C TRP A 382 -8.05 19.27 -1.12
N LEU A 383 -8.50 18.11 -1.60
CA LEU A 383 -9.38 18.02 -2.76
C LEU A 383 -10.80 18.50 -2.48
N PHE A 384 -11.40 18.14 -1.34
CA PHE A 384 -12.85 18.19 -1.15
C PHE A 384 -13.32 19.05 0.02
N ALA A 385 -12.46 19.53 0.92
CA ALA A 385 -12.91 20.28 2.09
C ALA A 385 -13.37 21.71 1.73
N ASP A 386 -14.42 22.16 2.39
CA ASP A 386 -14.94 23.53 2.24
C ASP A 386 -14.22 24.42 3.24
N PHE A 387 -13.01 24.89 2.89
CA PHE A 387 -12.29 25.83 3.74
C PHE A 387 -12.92 27.23 3.63
N THR A 388 -13.58 27.68 4.70
CA THR A 388 -14.17 29.02 4.78
C THR A 388 -13.13 30.13 4.95
N ASP A 389 -11.93 29.81 5.43
CA ASP A 389 -10.89 30.77 5.83
C ASP A 389 -9.55 30.49 5.16
N GLY A 390 -9.40 30.74 3.85
CA GLY A 390 -8.10 30.92 3.16
C GLY A 390 -7.06 29.77 3.21
N ASN A 391 -7.33 28.67 3.92
CA ASN A 391 -6.47 27.50 4.10
C ASN A 391 -6.56 26.51 2.91
N SER A 392 -7.14 26.95 1.79
CA SER A 392 -7.41 26.17 0.58
C SER A 392 -6.14 25.76 -0.21
N GLY A 393 -4.99 25.64 0.47
CA GLY A 393 -3.69 25.44 -0.16
C GLY A 393 -2.68 24.66 0.68
N HIS A 394 -3.08 23.93 1.73
CA HIS A 394 -2.15 23.08 2.47
C HIS A 394 -2.78 21.71 2.79
N LEU A 395 -1.94 20.67 2.81
CA LEU A 395 -2.33 19.36 3.31
C LEU A 395 -2.57 19.44 4.82
N VAL A 396 -3.81 19.21 5.22
CA VAL A 396 -4.25 19.26 6.62
C VAL A 396 -5.14 18.07 6.97
N ILE A 397 -5.07 17.63 8.22
CA ILE A 397 -5.93 16.59 8.79
C ILE A 397 -6.78 17.17 9.92
N ARG A 398 -7.92 16.54 10.19
CA ARG A 398 -8.70 16.79 11.40
C ARG A 398 -8.02 16.12 12.61
N GLU A 399 -7.91 16.83 13.73
CA GLU A 399 -7.48 16.26 15.02
C GLU A 399 -8.62 15.44 15.66
N LEU A 400 -8.26 14.37 16.39
CA LEU A 400 -9.21 13.38 16.94
C LEU A 400 -9.71 13.71 18.34
#